data_AF-A0A818CJG1-F1
#
_entry.id   AF-A0A818CJG1-F1
#
_cell.length_a   1.000
_cell.length_b   1.000
_cell.length_c   1.000
_cell.angle_alpha   90.00
_cell.angle_beta   90.00
_cell.angle_gamma   90.00
#
_symmetry.space_group_name_H-M   'P 1'
#
loop_
_entity.id
_entity.type
_entity.pdbx_description
1 polymer ?
#
loop_
_entity_poly.entity_id
_entity_poly.type
_entity_poly.pdbx_seq_one_letter_code
_entity_poly.pdbx_strand_id
1 'polypeptide(L)'
;MLLKASEYDDLRGKLQANIENVKNIVVRQSLSDLFVEDFRQHVMQNPKYRLPLNQRDLDTCIGCLQTNANVKLVKNCDAPNNGRCQTCFCRPMWCLECLGKWFASRQDQTRPDTWLQSTCPCPSCRSIFCILDISLVEF
;
A
#
# COMPACT_ATOMS: atom_id res chain seq x y z
N MET A 1 -31.44 7.12 -23.07
CA MET A 1 -31.43 6.08 -22.02
C MET A 1 -31.96 6.74 -20.76
N LEU A 2 -33.21 6.45 -20.37
CA LEU A 2 -33.86 7.07 -19.22
C LEU A 2 -33.66 6.15 -18.02
N LEU A 3 -33.07 6.66 -16.94
CA LEU A 3 -32.95 5.97 -15.65
C LEU A 3 -34.36 5.60 -15.17
N LYS A 4 -34.59 4.32 -14.86
CA LYS A 4 -35.88 3.84 -14.39
C LYS A 4 -36.12 4.42 -12.99
N ALA A 5 -37.25 5.08 -12.78
CA ALA A 5 -37.61 5.73 -11.51
C ALA A 5 -37.50 4.79 -10.28
N SER A 6 -37.67 3.49 -10.48
CA SER A 6 -37.51 2.46 -9.45
C SER A 6 -36.08 2.37 -8.88
N GLU A 7 -35.05 2.65 -9.67
CA GLU A 7 -33.66 2.63 -9.20
C GLU A 7 -33.34 3.88 -8.36
N TYR A 8 -34.05 4.99 -8.61
CA TYR A 8 -33.90 6.22 -7.86
C TYR A 8 -34.48 6.11 -6.44
N ASP A 9 -35.65 5.49 -6.29
CA ASP A 9 -36.29 5.31 -4.98
C ASP A 9 -35.49 4.35 -4.08
N ASP A 10 -34.93 3.27 -4.63
CA ASP A 10 -34.05 2.35 -3.92
C ASP A 10 -32.76 3.04 -3.44
N LEU A 11 -32.15 3.86 -4.29
CA LEU A 11 -30.93 4.60 -3.94
C LEU A 11 -31.22 5.65 -2.87
N ARG A 12 -32.36 6.35 -2.98
CA ARG A 12 -32.81 7.36 -2.02
C ARG A 12 -33.10 6.74 -0.65
N GLY A 13 -33.73 5.56 -0.61
CA GLY A 13 -33.97 4.82 0.65
C GLY A 13 -32.66 4.43 1.35
N LYS A 14 -31.65 3.99 0.60
CA LYS A 14 -30.34 3.62 1.16
C LYS A 14 -29.51 4.83 1.62
N LEU A 15 -29.60 5.97 0.93
CA LEU A 15 -28.93 7.22 1.32
C LEU A 15 -29.54 7.88 2.57
N GLN A 16 -30.82 7.61 2.84
CA GLN A 16 -31.53 8.12 4.01
C GLN A 16 -31.30 7.29 5.28
N ALA A 17 -30.58 6.17 5.19
CA ALA A 17 -30.16 5.44 6.37
C ALA A 17 -29.22 6.33 7.21
N ASN A 18 -29.64 6.61 8.44
CA ASN A 18 -28.87 7.47 9.34
C ASN A 18 -27.55 6.77 9.69
N ILE A 19 -26.42 7.40 9.41
CA ILE A 19 -25.10 6.88 9.81
C ILE A 19 -24.95 7.20 11.30
N GLU A 20 -25.28 6.22 12.15
CA GLU A 20 -25.12 6.37 13.59
C GLU A 20 -23.64 6.33 13.97
N ASN A 21 -23.14 7.47 14.46
CA ASN A 21 -21.77 7.58 14.95
C ASN A 21 -21.71 6.99 16.35
N VAL A 22 -21.31 5.72 16.46
CA VAL A 22 -21.20 5.03 17.75
C VAL A 22 -20.08 5.68 18.58
N LYS A 23 -20.47 6.42 19.62
CA LYS A 23 -19.53 7.00 20.58
C LYS A 23 -18.96 5.89 21.47
N ASN A 24 -17.66 5.92 21.73
CA ASN A 24 -16.87 4.95 22.52
C ASN A 24 -16.37 3.68 21.78
N ILE A 25 -16.11 3.75 20.47
CA ILE A 25 -15.24 2.75 19.85
C ILE A 25 -13.80 3.08 20.26
N VAL A 26 -13.25 2.31 21.20
CA VAL A 26 -11.79 2.24 21.36
C VAL A 26 -11.26 1.51 20.14
N VAL A 27 -10.84 2.26 19.12
CA VAL A 27 -10.13 1.68 17.96
C VAL A 27 -8.76 1.25 18.47
N ARG A 28 -8.68 0.01 18.97
CA ARG A 28 -7.40 -0.65 19.20
C ARG A 28 -6.70 -0.68 17.84
N GLN A 29 -5.45 -0.19 17.77
CA GLN A 29 -4.66 -0.26 16.56
C GLN A 29 -4.65 -1.72 16.08
N SER A 30 -5.00 -1.93 14.81
CA SER A 30 -4.99 -3.28 14.26
C SER A 30 -3.55 -3.79 14.19
N LEU A 31 -3.37 -5.11 14.17
CA LEU A 31 -2.05 -5.72 13.95
C LEU A 31 -1.39 -5.19 12.67
N SER A 32 -2.19 -4.89 11.65
CA SER A 32 -1.74 -4.25 10.42
C SER A 32 -1.22 -2.84 10.64
N ASP A 33 -1.85 -2.04 11.51
CA ASP A 33 -1.40 -0.68 11.80
C ASP A 33 -0.08 -0.68 12.57
N LEU A 34 0.07 -1.60 13.54
CA LEU A 34 1.32 -1.80 14.26
C LEU A 34 2.44 -2.24 13.31
N PHE A 35 2.17 -3.21 12.43
CA PHE A 35 3.13 -3.64 11.42
C PHE A 35 3.53 -2.51 10.48
N VAL A 36 2.60 -1.65 10.06
CA VAL A 36 2.91 -0.55 9.13
C VAL A 36 3.92 0.43 9.73
N GLU A 37 3.89 0.64 11.05
CA GLU A 37 4.88 1.46 11.72
C GLU A 37 6.27 0.80 11.73
N ASP A 38 6.37 -0.48 12.08
CA ASP A 38 7.64 -1.22 12.02
C ASP A 38 8.18 -1.33 10.58
N PHE A 39 7.29 -1.58 9.62
CA PHE A 39 7.58 -1.62 8.19
C PHE A 39 8.18 -0.30 7.72
N ARG A 40 7.63 0.84 8.16
CA ARG A 40 8.14 2.17 7.83
C ARG A 40 9.57 2.35 8.32
N GLN A 41 9.88 1.94 9.55
CA GLN A 41 11.23 2.04 10.11
C GLN A 41 12.26 1.23 9.30
N HIS A 42 11.88 0.02 8.88
CA HIS A 42 12.74 -0.81 8.04
C HIS A 42 12.97 -0.17 6.66
N VAL A 43 11.92 0.31 5.99
CA VAL A 43 12.04 0.93 4.67
C VAL A 43 12.85 2.23 4.69
N MET A 44 12.81 2.99 5.79
CA MET A 44 13.62 4.21 5.94
C MET A 44 15.14 3.94 5.93
N GLN A 45 15.57 2.71 6.21
CA GLN A 45 16.97 2.31 6.19
C GLN A 45 17.43 1.81 4.80
N ASN A 46 16.49 1.55 3.88
CA ASN A 46 16.82 1.09 2.54
C ASN A 46 17.43 2.22 1.69
N PRO A 47 18.20 1.87 0.65
CA PRO A 47 18.66 2.84 -0.34
C PRO A 47 17.49 3.61 -0.95
N LYS A 48 17.64 4.92 -1.08
CA LYS A 48 16.64 5.79 -1.72
C LYS A 48 16.74 5.71 -3.24
N TYR A 49 15.61 5.91 -3.91
CA TYR A 49 15.52 5.95 -5.37
C TYR A 49 15.55 7.39 -5.86
N ARG A 50 16.60 7.75 -6.61
CA ARG A 50 16.68 9.05 -7.30
C ARG A 50 15.76 9.07 -8.50
N LEU A 51 14.83 10.01 -8.50
CA LEU A 51 13.96 10.23 -9.64
C LEU A 51 14.75 10.74 -10.86
N PRO A 52 14.51 10.16 -12.05
CA PRO A 52 14.94 10.76 -13.31
C PRO A 52 14.40 12.19 -13.48
N LEU A 53 15.18 13.07 -14.12
CA LEU A 53 14.83 14.49 -14.33
C LEU A 53 13.46 14.69 -15.02
N ASN A 54 13.06 13.74 -15.87
CA ASN A 54 11.79 13.77 -16.61
C ASN A 54 10.58 13.22 -15.81
N GLN A 55 10.76 12.84 -14.54
CA GLN A 55 9.73 12.24 -13.68
C GLN A 55 9.62 12.94 -12.31
N ARG A 56 10.04 14.20 -12.21
CA ARG A 56 10.02 14.95 -10.95
C ARG A 56 8.61 15.23 -10.42
N ASP A 57 7.60 15.14 -11.27
CA ASP A 57 6.21 15.26 -10.87
C ASP A 57 5.65 13.88 -10.48
N LEU A 58 5.49 13.65 -9.17
CA LEU A 58 4.89 12.44 -8.62
C LEU A 58 3.37 12.60 -8.52
N ASP A 59 2.64 11.68 -9.13
CA ASP A 59 1.18 11.62 -9.03
C ASP A 59 0.72 11.33 -7.59
N THR A 60 -0.54 11.65 -7.30
CA THR A 60 -1.18 11.26 -6.05
C THR A 60 -1.22 9.74 -5.90
N CYS A 61 -0.93 9.24 -4.69
CA CYS A 61 -0.99 7.84 -4.34
C CYS A 61 -2.35 7.24 -4.70
N ILE A 62 -2.35 6.18 -5.51
CA ILE A 62 -3.59 5.53 -5.99
C ILE A 62 -4.35 4.79 -4.88
N GLY A 63 -3.71 4.55 -3.74
CA GLY A 63 -4.32 3.86 -2.59
C GLY A 63 -5.18 4.78 -1.72
N CYS A 64 -4.64 5.93 -1.30
CA CYS A 64 -5.35 6.86 -0.41
C CYS A 64 -5.90 8.10 -1.11
N LEU A 65 -5.35 8.50 -2.26
CA LEU A 65 -5.67 9.75 -2.96
C LEU A 65 -5.47 11.02 -2.11
N GLN A 66 -4.67 10.95 -1.03
CA GLN A 66 -4.45 12.09 -0.10
C GLN A 66 -3.04 12.69 -0.19
N THR A 67 -2.05 11.91 -0.59
CA THR A 67 -0.64 12.31 -0.62
C THR A 67 0.02 11.82 -1.90
N ASN A 68 1.15 12.41 -2.28
CA ASN A 68 1.89 11.97 -3.45
C ASN A 68 2.50 10.58 -3.25
N ALA A 69 2.62 9.84 -4.34
CA ALA A 69 3.42 8.63 -4.35
C ALA A 69 4.85 8.94 -3.92
N ASN A 70 5.42 8.14 -3.03
CA ASN A 70 6.75 8.39 -2.48
C ASN A 70 7.61 7.13 -2.31
N VAL A 71 7.16 5.99 -2.88
CA VAL A 71 7.91 4.74 -2.88
C VAL A 71 8.04 4.14 -4.27
N LYS A 72 9.22 3.61 -4.55
CA LYS A 72 9.55 2.82 -5.74
C LYS A 72 9.99 1.43 -5.31
N LEU A 73 9.52 0.40 -6.02
CA LEU A 73 10.08 -0.94 -5.91
C LEU A 73 11.36 -1.03 -6.77
N VAL A 74 12.50 -1.27 -6.14
CA VAL A 74 13.83 -1.42 -6.74
C VAL A 74 14.44 -2.69 -6.17
N LYS A 75 14.88 -3.63 -7.02
CA LYS A 75 15.45 -4.89 -6.54
C LYS A 75 16.81 -4.62 -5.89
N ASN A 76 16.84 -4.60 -4.56
CA ASN A 76 18.03 -4.35 -3.75
C ASN A 76 18.44 -5.57 -2.93
N CYS A 77 17.56 -6.57 -2.77
CA CYS A 77 17.93 -7.79 -2.08
C CYS A 77 18.93 -8.62 -2.92
N ASP A 78 20.08 -8.93 -2.30
CA ASP A 78 21.07 -9.88 -2.81
C ASP A 78 20.65 -11.30 -2.40
N ALA A 79 20.47 -12.20 -3.38
CA ALA A 79 20.00 -13.56 -3.10
C ALA A 79 21.12 -14.40 -2.45
N PRO A 80 20.84 -15.06 -1.32
CA PRO A 80 20.44 -16.48 -1.40
C PRO A 80 19.03 -16.79 -0.86
N ASN A 81 18.50 -16.01 0.09
CA ASN A 81 17.24 -16.36 0.80
C ASN A 81 15.95 -15.94 0.08
N ASN A 82 15.99 -14.92 -0.79
CA ASN A 82 14.79 -14.34 -1.40
C ASN A 82 14.77 -14.44 -2.93
N GLY A 83 15.34 -15.52 -3.50
CA GLY A 83 15.47 -15.77 -4.95
C GLY A 83 14.17 -15.77 -5.79
N ARG A 84 13.04 -15.40 -5.18
CA ARG A 84 11.75 -15.15 -5.82
C ARG A 84 11.51 -13.68 -6.18
N CYS A 85 12.26 -12.73 -5.60
CA CYS A 85 12.05 -11.31 -5.86
C CYS A 85 12.47 -10.94 -7.30
N GLN A 86 11.61 -10.21 -7.98
CA GLN A 86 11.70 -9.86 -9.40
C GLN A 86 11.85 -8.35 -9.56
N THR A 87 12.49 -7.93 -10.65
CA THR A 87 12.57 -6.51 -11.01
C THR A 87 11.18 -5.96 -11.33
N CYS A 88 10.85 -4.81 -10.74
CA CYS A 88 9.60 -4.09 -10.97
C CYS A 88 9.83 -2.81 -11.79
N PHE A 89 9.13 -2.70 -12.92
CA PHE A 89 9.23 -1.55 -13.84
C PHE A 89 8.14 -0.50 -13.67
N CYS A 90 7.23 -0.66 -12.70
CA CYS A 90 6.20 0.34 -12.41
C CYS A 90 6.83 1.66 -11.94
N ARG A 91 6.21 2.79 -12.33
CA ARG A 91 6.50 4.10 -11.74
C ARG A 91 6.12 4.13 -10.26
N PRO A 92 6.66 5.08 -9.46
CA PRO A 92 6.14 5.36 -8.12
C PRO A 92 4.65 5.77 -8.23
N MET A 93 3.74 4.97 -7.68
CA MET A 93 2.29 5.22 -7.71
C MET A 93 1.63 5.08 -6.34
N TRP A 94 2.40 4.66 -5.34
CA TRP A 94 1.93 4.39 -3.99
C TRP A 94 2.70 5.26 -3.00
N CYS A 95 2.05 5.62 -1.90
CA CYS A 95 2.75 6.11 -0.72
C CYS A 95 3.18 4.93 0.16
N LEU A 96 4.16 5.16 1.03
CA LEU A 96 4.74 4.15 1.91
C LEU A 96 3.69 3.46 2.79
N GLU A 97 2.75 4.22 3.34
CA GLU A 97 1.71 3.70 4.23
C GLU A 97 0.75 2.75 3.50
N CYS A 98 0.27 3.15 2.32
CA CYS A 98 -0.63 2.29 1.52
C CYS A 98 0.09 1.03 1.03
N LEU A 99 1.36 1.14 0.66
CA LEU A 99 2.16 -0.03 0.28
C LEU A 99 2.39 -0.97 1.48
N GLY A 100 2.61 -0.43 2.67
CA GLY A 100 2.73 -1.21 3.91
C GLY A 100 1.44 -1.95 4.26
N LYS A 101 0.28 -1.27 4.17
CA LYS A 101 -1.04 -1.90 4.35
C LYS A 101 -1.30 -3.00 3.34
N TRP A 102 -0.93 -2.77 2.07
CA TRP A 102 -0.98 -3.81 1.05
C TRP A 102 -0.09 -4.99 1.40
N PHE A 103 1.15 -4.73 1.81
CA PHE A 103 2.10 -5.76 2.20
C PHE A 103 1.55 -6.63 3.33
N ALA A 104 1.06 -6.02 4.42
CA ALA A 104 0.42 -6.69 5.55
C ALA A 104 -0.76 -7.57 5.12
N SER A 105 -1.63 -7.06 4.25
CA SER A 105 -2.83 -7.76 3.78
C SER A 105 -2.55 -9.04 2.98
N ARG A 106 -1.31 -9.18 2.49
CA ARG A 106 -0.86 -10.34 1.69
C ARG A 106 -0.09 -11.37 2.51
N GLN A 107 0.14 -11.11 3.79
CA GLN A 107 0.86 -12.05 4.66
C GLN A 107 -0.07 -13.05 5.33
N ASP A 108 0.52 -14.14 5.82
CA ASP A 108 -0.15 -15.12 6.65
C ASP A 108 -0.55 -14.50 8.00
N GLN A 109 -1.85 -14.27 8.18
CA GLN A 109 -2.39 -13.64 9.39
C GLN A 109 -2.23 -14.50 10.66
N THR A 110 -1.90 -15.78 10.51
CA THR A 110 -1.61 -16.68 11.64
C THR A 110 -0.15 -16.61 12.10
N ARG A 111 0.74 -16.01 11.28
CA ARG A 111 2.20 -15.93 11.50
C ARG A 111 2.73 -14.49 11.34
N PRO A 112 2.30 -13.53 12.19
CA PRO A 112 2.79 -12.15 12.13
C PRO A 112 4.29 -12.01 12.36
N ASP A 113 4.89 -12.95 13.09
CA ASP A 113 6.34 -13.03 13.34
C ASP A 113 7.18 -13.12 12.06
N THR A 114 6.61 -13.62 10.97
CA THR A 114 7.34 -13.82 9.71
C THR A 114 7.15 -12.68 8.71
N TRP A 115 6.24 -11.72 8.96
CA TRP A 115 5.82 -10.76 7.93
C TRP A 115 6.99 -9.96 7.33
N LEU A 116 7.92 -9.45 8.14
CA LEU A 116 9.07 -8.68 7.66
C LEU A 116 10.03 -9.47 6.76
N GLN A 117 10.05 -10.80 6.89
CA GLN A 117 10.92 -11.69 6.12
C GLN A 117 10.23 -12.23 4.85
N SER A 118 8.91 -12.04 4.73
CA SER A 118 8.12 -12.54 3.62
C SER A 118 8.23 -11.68 2.36
N THR A 119 7.58 -12.16 1.30
CA THR A 119 7.46 -11.47 0.02
C THR A 119 6.00 -11.11 -0.29
N CYS A 120 5.79 -10.14 -1.16
CA CYS A 120 4.46 -9.70 -1.61
C CYS A 120 4.49 -9.40 -3.12
N PRO A 121 3.40 -9.63 -3.89
CA PRO A 121 3.30 -9.14 -5.26
C PRO A 121 3.06 -7.63 -5.30
N CYS A 122 3.72 -6.94 -6.24
CA CYS A 122 3.44 -5.53 -6.54
C CYS A 122 1.93 -5.34 -6.82
N PRO A 123 1.26 -4.34 -6.19
CA PRO A 123 -0.17 -4.09 -6.41
C PRO A 123 -0.55 -3.87 -7.88
N SER A 124 0.40 -3.40 -8.69
CA SER A 124 0.17 -2.98 -10.07
C SER A 124 0.59 -4.04 -11.10
N CYS A 125 1.84 -4.54 -11.04
CA CYS A 125 2.35 -5.50 -12.03
C CYS A 125 2.55 -6.93 -11.50
N ARG A 126 2.30 -7.16 -10.21
CA ARG A 126 2.49 -8.45 -9.51
C ARG A 126 3.91 -9.00 -9.43
N SER A 127 4.94 -8.28 -9.91
CA SER A 127 6.34 -8.64 -9.62
C SER A 127 6.52 -8.86 -8.13
N ILE A 128 7.11 -10.00 -7.76
CA ILE A 128 7.34 -10.36 -6.35
C ILE A 128 8.45 -9.48 -5.79
N PHE A 129 8.27 -8.95 -4.57
CA PHE A 129 9.27 -8.13 -3.88
C PHE A 129 9.27 -8.44 -2.38
N CYS A 130 10.36 -8.10 -1.70
CA CYS A 130 10.44 -8.12 -0.23
C CYS A 130 10.64 -6.69 0.33
N ILE A 131 10.63 -6.54 1.64
CA ILE A 131 10.75 -5.22 2.28
C ILE A 131 12.04 -4.45 1.89
N LEU A 132 13.13 -5.17 1.60
CA LEU A 132 14.41 -4.59 1.19
C LEU A 132 14.35 -3.95 -0.21
N ASP A 133 13.40 -4.39 -1.04
CA ASP A 133 13.24 -3.89 -2.40
C ASP A 133 12.41 -2.59 -2.47
N ILE A 134 12.07 -2.01 -1.31
CA ILE A 134 11.25 -0.81 -1.22
C ILE A 134 12.17 0.38 -0.98
N SER A 135 12.16 1.34 -1.89
CA SER A 135 12.98 2.55 -1.81
C SER A 135 12.10 3.78 -1.72
N LEU A 136 12.34 4.62 -0.71
CA LEU A 136 11.78 5.97 -0.68
C LEU A 136 12.34 6.79 -1.84
N VAL A 137 11.48 7.60 -2.44
CA VAL A 137 11.85 8.47 -3.55
C VAL A 137 12.59 9.72 -3.04
N GLU A 138 13.67 10.11 -3.72
CA GLU A 138 14.42 11.36 -3.50
C GLU A 138 14.61 12.17 -4.81
N PHE A 139 14.79 13.49 -4.66
CA PHE A 139 14.85 14.47 -5.74
C PHE A 139 16.27 14.97 -6.02
#